data_AF-A0A855N732-F1
#
_entry.id   AF-A0A855N732-F1
#
_cell.length_a   1.000
_cell.length_b   1.000
_cell.length_c   1.000
_cell.angle_alpha   90.00
_cell.angle_beta   90.00
_cell.angle_gamma   90.00
#
_symmetry.space_group_name_H-M   'P 1'
#
loop_
_entity.id
_entity.type
_entity.pdbx_description
1 polymer ?
#
loop_
_entity_poly.entity_id
_entity_poly.type
_entity_poly.pdbx_seq_one_letter_code
_entity_poly.pdbx_strand_id
1 'polypeptide(L)'
;MAINQSLSKNELPLLIDTDPQKSIATFLNIRNEENNPKVFDFTYKYGENLKEFLQSYNSNKDVIIDTGGRDSREMRIAIALSDMVIIPTIPSQFDVSVLDKMVNIIKMAKEQNEKLVAYIVINRASTNPFLYKKIESLR
;
A
#
# COMPACT_ATOMS: atom_id res chain seq x y z
N MET A 1 8.50 2.11 6.66
CA MET A 1 9.59 1.35 6.01
C MET A 1 10.07 2.06 4.74
N ALA A 2 9.21 2.33 3.75
CA ALA A 2 9.58 3.09 2.55
C ALA A 2 10.01 4.55 2.82
N ILE A 3 9.28 5.28 3.68
CA ILE A 3 9.66 6.64 4.11
C ILE A 3 11.02 6.65 4.84
N ASN A 4 11.35 5.60 5.60
CA ASN A 4 12.66 5.51 6.27
C ASN A 4 13.79 5.11 5.30
N GLN A 5 13.50 4.33 4.26
CA GLN A 5 14.49 4.03 3.23
C GLN A 5 14.81 5.25 2.37
N SER A 6 13.83 6.08 2.01
CA SER A 6 14.10 7.27 1.20
C SER A 6 14.99 8.28 1.93
N LEU A 7 14.86 8.39 3.26
CA LEU A 7 15.75 9.19 4.11
C LEU A 7 17.21 8.74 4.01
N SER A 8 17.48 7.47 3.68
CA SER A 8 18.85 6.97 3.50
C SER A 8 19.47 7.31 2.14
N LYS A 9 18.66 7.51 1.09
CA LYS A 9 19.11 7.88 -0.26
C LYS A 9 19.24 9.40 -0.48
N ASN A 10 18.83 10.20 0.50
CA ASN A 10 18.74 11.66 0.43
C ASN A 10 17.89 12.17 -0.76
N GLU A 11 16.97 11.33 -1.25
CA GLU A 11 16.03 11.64 -2.31
C GLU A 11 14.61 11.36 -1.83
N LEU A 12 13.70 12.31 -2.05
CA LEU A 12 12.30 12.17 -1.65
C LEU A 12 11.59 11.15 -2.57
N PRO A 13 10.86 10.18 -2.01
CA PRO A 13 10.09 9.24 -2.79
C PRO A 13 8.85 9.95 -3.35
N LEU A 14 8.27 9.39 -4.40
CA LEU A 14 7.00 9.87 -4.94
C LEU A 14 5.84 9.06 -4.35
N LEU A 15 4.95 9.73 -3.62
CA LEU A 15 3.69 9.16 -3.17
C LEU A 15 2.58 9.49 -4.17
N ILE A 16 1.94 8.46 -4.71
CA ILE A 16 0.80 8.53 -5.60
C ILE A 16 -0.44 8.10 -4.82
N ASP A 17 -1.38 9.01 -4.63
CA ASP A 17 -2.69 8.69 -4.06
C ASP A 17 -3.66 8.38 -5.20
N THR A 18 -4.33 7.23 -5.10
CA THR A 18 -5.36 6.80 -6.05
C THR A 18 -6.75 6.73 -5.41
N ASP A 19 -6.87 7.05 -4.11
CA ASP A 19 -8.14 6.98 -3.39
C ASP A 19 -8.88 8.33 -3.48
N PRO A 20 -10.13 8.35 -3.99
CA PRO A 20 -10.96 9.54 -3.99
C PRO A 20 -11.15 10.21 -2.62
N GLN A 21 -10.97 9.48 -1.51
CA GLN A 21 -11.04 10.03 -0.14
C GLN A 21 -9.90 11.02 0.19
N LYS A 22 -8.79 10.99 -0.56
CA LYS A 22 -7.68 11.97 -0.47
C LYS A 22 -7.12 12.17 0.94
N SER A 23 -7.08 11.11 1.75
CA SER A 23 -6.62 11.17 3.14
C SER A 23 -5.17 11.63 3.26
N ILE A 24 -4.33 11.30 2.27
CA ILE A 24 -2.94 11.76 2.20
C ILE A 24 -2.87 13.28 2.00
N ALA A 25 -3.73 13.86 1.17
CA ALA A 25 -3.75 15.30 0.96
C ALA A 25 -4.09 16.04 2.26
N THR A 26 -5.07 15.53 3.02
CA THR A 26 -5.39 16.05 4.35
C THR A 26 -4.20 15.94 5.30
N PHE A 27 -3.53 14.79 5.32
CA PHE A 27 -2.32 14.58 6.14
C PHE A 27 -1.19 15.55 5.80
N LEU A 28 -0.97 15.83 4.51
CA LEU A 28 0.03 16.82 4.06
C LEU A 28 -0.32 18.24 4.52
N ASN A 29 -1.59 18.63 4.44
CA ASN A 29 -2.02 19.96 4.90
C ASN A 29 -1.72 20.16 6.38
N ILE A 30 -2.08 19.19 7.24
CA ILE A 30 -1.79 19.23 8.68
C ILE A 30 -0.28 19.36 8.92
N ARG A 31 0.54 18.56 8.22
CA ARG A 31 2.01 18.64 8.37
C ARG A 31 2.57 20.00 7.97
N ASN A 32 2.05 20.60 6.90
CA ASN A 32 2.48 21.91 6.44
C ASN A 32 2.11 23.01 7.42
N GLU A 33 0.91 22.96 8.01
CA GLU A 33 0.47 23.89 9.07
C GLU A 33 1.37 23.82 10.31
N GLU A 34 1.84 22.62 10.64
CA GLU A 34 2.79 22.38 11.75
C GLU A 34 4.26 22.67 11.39
N ASN A 35 4.55 23.17 10.18
CA ASN A 35 5.92 23.42 9.67
C ASN A 35 6.83 22.18 9.71
N ASN A 36 6.25 20.99 9.57
CA ASN A 36 7.05 19.76 9.48
C ASN A 36 7.81 19.71 8.15
N PRO A 37 9.04 19.15 8.12
CA PRO A 37 9.78 18.98 6.88
C PRO A 37 9.03 18.04 5.91
N LYS A 38 9.19 18.34 4.61
CA LYS A 38 8.67 17.51 3.52
C LYS A 38 9.37 16.16 3.52
N VAL A 39 8.57 15.09 3.46
CA VAL A 39 9.04 13.70 3.54
C VAL A 39 8.85 12.92 2.24
N PHE A 40 8.06 13.42 1.29
CA PHE A 40 7.84 12.84 -0.04
C PHE A 40 7.27 13.87 -1.03
N ASP A 41 7.49 13.62 -2.32
CA ASP A 41 6.73 14.24 -3.40
C ASP A 41 5.32 13.62 -3.46
N PHE A 42 4.31 14.38 -3.88
CA PHE A 42 2.92 13.92 -3.88
C PHE A 42 2.22 14.20 -5.20
N THR A 43 1.44 13.23 -5.68
CA THR A 43 0.54 13.41 -6.80
C THR A 43 -0.71 12.55 -6.63
N TYR A 44 -1.81 12.97 -7.26
CA TYR A 44 -3.04 12.18 -7.35
C TYR A 44 -3.19 11.67 -8.78
N LYS A 45 -3.37 10.36 -8.93
CA LYS A 45 -3.53 9.70 -10.24
C LYS A 45 -4.65 8.66 -10.16
N TYR A 46 -5.47 8.58 -11.20
CA TYR A 46 -6.63 7.68 -11.23
C TYR A 46 -6.86 7.16 -12.66
N GLY A 47 -7.44 5.95 -12.80
CA GLY A 47 -7.78 5.37 -14.10
C GLY A 47 -6.60 5.28 -15.07
N GLU A 48 -6.81 5.68 -16.34
CA GLU A 48 -5.77 5.61 -17.37
C GLU A 48 -4.56 6.49 -17.05
N ASN A 49 -4.76 7.65 -16.42
CA ASN A 49 -3.66 8.55 -16.05
C ASN A 49 -2.67 7.87 -15.09
N LEU A 50 -3.14 6.97 -14.22
CA LEU A 50 -2.26 6.17 -13.35
C LEU A 50 -1.45 5.17 -14.18
N LYS A 51 -2.12 4.44 -15.06
CA LYS A 51 -1.48 3.41 -15.90
C LYS A 51 -0.41 4.01 -16.81
N GLU A 52 -0.75 5.06 -17.56
CA GLU A 52 0.17 5.75 -18.46
C GLU A 52 1.37 6.33 -17.70
N PHE A 53 1.12 6.91 -16.52
CA PHE A 53 2.19 7.42 -15.67
C PHE A 53 3.16 6.31 -15.25
N LEU A 54 2.65 5.19 -14.74
CA LEU A 54 3.49 4.08 -14.27
C LEU A 54 4.25 3.41 -15.41
N GLN A 55 3.64 3.26 -16.60
CA GLN A 55 4.30 2.69 -17.78
C GLN A 55 5.39 3.58 -18.37
N SER A 56 5.25 4.90 -18.24
CA SER A 56 6.22 5.88 -18.74
C SER A 56 7.25 6.30 -17.70
N TYR A 57 7.10 5.84 -16.44
CA TYR A 57 7.96 6.23 -15.34
C TYR A 57 9.35 5.62 -15.48
N ASN A 58 10.35 6.48 -15.69
CA ASN A 58 11.74 6.09 -15.92
C ASN A 58 12.73 6.71 -14.92
N SER A 59 12.22 7.31 -13.84
CA SER A 59 13.05 7.88 -12.79
C SER A 59 13.54 6.78 -11.83
N ASN A 60 14.72 6.98 -11.24
CA ASN A 60 15.27 6.09 -10.21
C ASN A 60 14.65 6.30 -8.81
N LYS A 61 13.70 7.22 -8.69
CA LYS A 61 12.98 7.50 -7.45
C LYS A 61 12.08 6.34 -7.06
N ASP A 62 12.07 6.02 -5.77
CA ASP A 62 11.13 5.05 -5.22
C ASP A 62 9.69 5.63 -5.30
N VAL A 63 8.76 4.85 -5.83
CA VAL A 63 7.34 5.20 -5.97
C VAL A 63 6.51 4.40 -4.97
N ILE A 64 5.69 5.08 -4.19
CA ILE A 64 4.73 4.49 -3.27
C ILE A 64 3.33 4.80 -3.81
N ILE A 65 2.50 3.79 -3.98
CA ILE A 65 1.13 3.94 -4.48
C ILE A 65 0.17 3.57 -3.36
N ASP A 66 -0.65 4.52 -2.92
CA ASP A 66 -1.71 4.29 -1.94
C ASP A 66 -3.05 4.08 -2.64
N THR A 67 -3.75 3.02 -2.25
CA THR A 67 -4.98 2.56 -2.90
C THR A 67 -6.08 2.35 -1.85
N GLY A 68 -7.34 2.60 -2.22
CA GLY A 68 -8.46 2.66 -1.27
C GLY A 68 -8.94 1.33 -0.64
N GLY A 69 -8.08 0.32 -0.53
CA GLY A 69 -8.30 -0.92 0.24
C GLY A 69 -9.42 -1.84 -0.27
N ARG A 70 -10.02 -1.53 -1.41
CA ARG A 70 -11.05 -2.34 -2.08
C ARG A 70 -10.53 -2.81 -3.42
N ASP A 71 -11.13 -3.89 -3.93
CA ASP A 71 -10.89 -4.33 -5.30
C ASP A 71 -11.35 -3.27 -6.31
N SER A 72 -10.43 -2.38 -6.66
CA SER A 72 -10.64 -1.27 -7.59
C SER A 72 -9.77 -1.44 -8.82
N ARG A 73 -10.13 -0.69 -9.87
CA ARG A 73 -9.32 -0.61 -11.08
C ARG A 73 -7.91 -0.09 -10.77
N GLU A 74 -7.80 0.91 -9.92
CA GLU A 74 -6.54 1.56 -9.53
C GLU A 74 -5.66 0.59 -8.76
N MET A 75 -6.23 -0.19 -7.83
CA MET A 75 -5.51 -1.23 -7.10
C MET A 75 -4.95 -2.29 -8.05
N ARG A 76 -5.76 -2.76 -9.02
CA ARG A 76 -5.30 -3.75 -10.01
C ARG A 76 -4.20 -3.21 -10.91
N ILE A 77 -4.31 -1.95 -11.35
CA ILE A 77 -3.25 -1.28 -12.13
C ILE A 77 -1.96 -1.18 -11.30
N ALA A 78 -2.07 -0.72 -10.05
CA ALA A 78 -0.92 -0.58 -9.16
C ALA A 78 -0.22 -1.93 -8.93
N ILE A 79 -0.96 -2.99 -8.58
CA ILE A 79 -0.39 -4.32 -8.35
C ILE A 79 0.30 -4.86 -9.61
N ALA A 80 -0.34 -4.74 -10.78
CA ALA A 80 0.20 -5.27 -12.02
C ALA A 80 1.54 -4.63 -12.43
N LEU A 81 1.73 -3.34 -12.14
CA LEU A 81 2.90 -2.56 -12.54
C LEU A 81 3.92 -2.32 -11.41
N SER A 82 3.72 -2.92 -10.23
CA SER A 82 4.63 -2.77 -9.09
C SER A 82 5.67 -3.88 -9.02
N ASP A 83 6.84 -3.58 -8.47
CA ASP A 83 7.82 -4.59 -8.07
C ASP A 83 7.40 -5.32 -6.80
N MET A 84 6.70 -4.61 -5.90
CA MET A 84 6.28 -5.13 -4.61
C MET A 84 4.89 -4.63 -4.21
N VAL A 85 4.10 -5.51 -3.60
CA VAL A 85 2.83 -5.16 -2.94
C VAL A 85 2.90 -5.49 -1.45
N ILE A 86 2.42 -4.56 -0.62
CA ILE A 86 2.26 -4.74 0.82
C ILE A 86 0.77 -4.74 1.13
N ILE A 87 0.30 -5.77 1.81
CA ILE A 87 -1.10 -5.94 2.19
C ILE A 87 -1.22 -5.79 3.72
N PRO A 88 -1.67 -4.64 4.22
CA PRO A 88 -2.03 -4.50 5.62
C PRO A 88 -3.27 -5.35 5.93
N THR A 89 -3.23 -6.18 6.98
CA THR A 89 -4.35 -7.04 7.37
C THR A 89 -4.54 -7.04 8.88
N ILE A 90 -5.77 -6.89 9.35
CA ILE A 90 -6.11 -7.00 10.77
C ILE A 90 -6.36 -8.48 11.10
N PRO A 91 -5.92 -9.00 12.26
CA PRO A 91 -6.14 -10.40 12.62
C PRO A 91 -7.58 -10.62 13.11
N SER A 92 -8.57 -10.50 12.22
CA SER A 92 -9.98 -10.79 12.49
C SER A 92 -10.56 -11.77 11.46
N GLN A 93 -11.66 -12.47 11.80
CA GLN A 93 -12.28 -13.44 10.89
C GLN A 93 -12.79 -12.81 9.59
N PHE A 94 -13.31 -11.57 9.66
CA PHE A 94 -13.77 -10.86 8.46
C PHE A 94 -12.60 -10.56 7.51
N ASP A 95 -11.44 -10.25 8.08
CA ASP A 95 -10.23 -9.92 7.30
C ASP A 95 -9.64 -11.13 6.56
N VAL A 96 -9.84 -12.36 7.05
CA VAL A 96 -9.39 -13.57 6.34
C VAL A 96 -10.06 -13.69 4.97
N SER A 97 -11.37 -13.42 4.89
CA SER A 97 -12.11 -13.50 3.62
C SER A 97 -11.69 -12.43 2.61
N VAL A 98 -11.30 -11.25 3.09
CA VAL A 98 -10.79 -10.16 2.25
C VAL A 98 -9.37 -10.47 1.79
N LEU A 99 -8.55 -11.01 2.69
CA LEU A 99 -7.19 -11.44 2.38
C LEU A 99 -7.19 -12.52 1.29
N ASP A 100 -8.06 -13.52 1.35
CA ASP A 100 -8.18 -14.55 0.31
C ASP A 100 -8.47 -13.96 -1.07
N LYS A 101 -9.37 -12.97 -1.14
CA LYS A 101 -9.64 -12.25 -2.39
C LYS A 101 -8.40 -11.51 -2.89
N MET A 102 -7.69 -10.81 -2.00
CA MET A 102 -6.46 -10.10 -2.33
C MET A 102 -5.36 -11.04 -2.82
N VAL A 103 -5.19 -12.19 -2.19
CA VAL A 103 -4.23 -13.23 -2.61
C VAL A 103 -4.56 -13.72 -4.02
N ASN A 104 -5.83 -13.94 -4.35
CA ASN A 104 -6.22 -14.34 -5.70
C ASN A 104 -5.93 -13.24 -6.74
N ILE A 105 -6.17 -11.97 -6.41
CA ILE A 105 -5.82 -10.83 -7.29
C ILE A 105 -4.32 -10.79 -7.55
N ILE A 106 -3.51 -10.99 -6.52
CA ILE A 106 -2.04 -10.99 -6.65
C ILE A 106 -1.55 -12.19 -7.46
N LYS A 107 -2.16 -13.37 -7.30
CA LYS A 107 -1.84 -14.54 -8.12
C LYS A 107 -2.08 -14.24 -9.61
N MET A 108 -3.23 -13.67 -9.95
CA MET A 108 -3.53 -13.26 -11.32
C MET A 108 -2.55 -12.19 -11.83
N ALA A 109 -2.15 -11.23 -10.99
CA ALA A 109 -1.17 -10.23 -11.37
C ALA A 109 0.23 -10.84 -11.62
N LYS A 110 0.63 -11.84 -10.83
CA LYS A 110 1.91 -12.56 -10.99
C LYS A 110 1.99 -13.34 -12.30
N GLU A 111 0.87 -13.76 -12.87
CA GLU A 111 0.84 -14.39 -14.21
C GLU A 111 1.30 -13.41 -15.31
N GLN A 112 1.14 -12.10 -15.10
CA GLN A 112 1.56 -11.06 -16.03
C GLN A 112 2.88 -10.38 -15.61
N ASN A 113 3.17 -10.38 -14.31
CA ASN A 113 4.37 -9.80 -13.71
C ASN A 113 5.01 -10.79 -12.75
N GLU A 114 5.83 -11.70 -13.29
CA GLU A 114 6.48 -12.78 -12.54
C GLU A 114 7.43 -12.26 -11.44
N LYS A 115 7.92 -11.02 -11.56
CA LYS A 115 8.84 -10.39 -10.61
C LYS A 115 8.13 -9.80 -9.38
N LEU A 116 6.81 -9.64 -9.42
CA LEU A 116 6.04 -9.06 -8.33
C LEU A 116 6.24 -9.85 -7.02
N VAL A 117 6.68 -9.17 -5.96
CA VAL A 117 6.80 -9.73 -4.62
C VAL A 117 5.63 -9.25 -3.75
N ALA A 118 5.03 -10.14 -2.97
CA ALA A 118 3.90 -9.80 -2.10
C ALA A 118 4.23 -10.07 -0.63
N TYR A 119 3.96 -9.08 0.22
CA TYR A 119 4.12 -9.18 1.67
C TYR A 119 2.79 -8.90 2.36
N ILE A 120 2.48 -9.70 3.37
CA ILE A 120 1.33 -9.47 4.27
C ILE A 120 1.87 -8.91 5.57
N VAL A 121 1.31 -7.80 6.02
CA VAL A 121 1.67 -7.15 7.27
C VAL A 121 0.48 -7.19 8.20
N ILE A 122 0.61 -7.94 9.30
CA ILE A 122 -0.41 -7.96 10.35
C ILE A 122 -0.37 -6.60 11.07
N ASN A 123 -1.47 -5.86 10.99
CA ASN A 123 -1.65 -4.56 11.61
C ASN A 123 -2.72 -4.64 12.72
N ARG A 124 -2.66 -3.75 13.72
CA ARG A 124 -3.60 -3.68 14.84
C ARG A 124 -3.80 -5.01 15.58
N ALA A 125 -2.76 -5.83 15.66
CA ALA A 125 -2.80 -7.04 16.49
C ALA A 125 -3.04 -6.65 17.95
N SER A 126 -4.01 -7.30 18.60
CA SER A 126 -4.30 -7.03 20.00
C SER A 126 -3.11 -7.43 20.86
N THR A 127 -2.66 -6.54 21.72
CA THR A 127 -1.64 -6.81 22.74
C THR A 127 -2.19 -7.58 23.94
N ASN A 128 -3.49 -7.94 23.93
CA ASN A 128 -4.13 -8.62 25.04
C ASN A 128 -3.58 -10.07 25.18
N PRO A 129 -2.83 -10.37 26.26
CA PRO A 129 -2.20 -11.67 26.45
C PRO A 129 -3.21 -12.81 26.65
N PHE A 130 -4.45 -12.51 27.03
CA PHE A 130 -5.49 -13.51 27.28
C PHE A 130 -6.09 -14.10 25.99
N LEU A 131 -5.84 -13.49 24.83
CA LEU A 131 -6.30 -14.04 23.55
C LEU A 131 -5.59 -15.33 23.14
N TYR A 132 -4.40 -15.61 23.69
CA TYR A 132 -3.67 -16.87 23.45
C TYR A 132 -4.50 -18.11 23.83
N LYS A 133 -5.18 -18.05 24.99
CA LYS A 133 -6.02 -19.17 25.48
C LYS A 133 -7.17 -19.50 24.52
N LYS A 134 -7.67 -18.50 23.80
CA LYS A 134 -8.76 -18.68 22.82
C LYS A 134 -8.25 -19.36 21.54
N ILE A 135 -6.98 -19.16 21.19
CA ILE A 135 -6.32 -19.84 20.06
C ILE A 135 -6.05 -21.32 20.40
N GLU A 136 -5.64 -21.63 21.64
CA GLU A 136 -5.48 -23.02 22.08
C GLU A 136 -6.80 -23.79 22.09
N SER A 137 -7.92 -23.17 22.46
CA SER A 137 -9.24 -23.82 22.43
C SER A 137 -9.81 -24.08 21.03
N LEU A 138 -9.14 -23.58 19.98
CA LEU A 138 -9.53 -23.75 18.58
C LEU A 138 -8.67 -24.79 17.84
N ARG A 139 -7.67 -25.38 18.52
CA ARG A 139 -6.91 -26.55 18.05
C ARG A 139 -7.65 -27.84 18.40
#